data_AF-A0A392MI69-F1
#
_entry.id   AF-A0A392MI69-F1
#
_cell.length_a   1.000
_cell.length_b   1.000
_cell.length_c   1.000
_cell.angle_alpha   90.00
_cell.angle_beta   90.00
_cell.angle_gamma   90.00
#
_symmetry.space_group_name_H-M   'P 1'
#
loop_
_entity.id
_entity.type
_entity.pdbx_description
1 polymer ?
#
loop_
_entity_poly.entity_id
_entity_poly.type
_entity_poly.pdbx_seq_one_letter_code
_entity_poly.pdbx_strand_id
1 'polypeptide(L)'
;HRYYGKSVPFGTKEEVLKNIGYFNSAQALADYADVIIHIKKILHAESSPVVVVGGSYSGMLASWFRLKYPHLAIGALASSAPILFIDDMIQPNAYFDTVSRDFKLVTKLFCYCVGFYVLQSWFGGTVACSSRLWPSLACAPCVLCIP
;
A
#
# COMPACT_ATOMS: atom_id res chain seq x y z
N HIS A 1 -13.69 -8.72 0.17
CA HIS A 1 -13.37 -8.30 -1.20
C HIS A 1 -13.46 -9.55 -2.07
N ARG A 2 -14.18 -9.50 -3.20
CA ARG A 2 -14.24 -10.67 -4.10
C ARG A 2 -12.85 -11.14 -4.51
N TYR A 3 -12.71 -12.44 -4.73
CA TYR A 3 -11.49 -13.18 -5.06
C TYR A 3 -10.42 -13.28 -3.94
N TYR A 4 -10.72 -12.84 -2.73
CA TYR A 4 -9.83 -12.99 -1.57
C TYR A 4 -10.46 -13.85 -0.47
N GLY A 5 -9.62 -14.67 0.18
CA GLY A 5 -10.03 -15.54 1.28
C GLY A 5 -11.11 -16.54 0.84
N LYS A 6 -12.25 -16.54 1.53
CA LYS A 6 -13.40 -17.40 1.20
C LYS A 6 -14.39 -16.76 0.22
N SER A 7 -14.21 -15.48 -0.12
CA SER A 7 -15.11 -14.74 -1.02
C SER A 7 -14.66 -14.90 -2.47
N VAL A 8 -14.57 -16.14 -2.97
CA VAL A 8 -14.16 -16.45 -4.34
C VAL A 8 -15.40 -16.74 -5.17
N PRO A 9 -15.74 -15.88 -6.15
CA PRO A 9 -16.80 -16.19 -7.10
C PRO A 9 -16.36 -17.39 -7.94
N PHE A 10 -17.27 -18.33 -8.16
CA PHE A 10 -17.05 -19.57 -8.91
C PHE A 10 -16.20 -20.61 -8.14
N GLY A 11 -16.63 -21.87 -8.18
CA GLY A 11 -16.16 -22.88 -7.24
C GLY A 11 -14.78 -23.44 -7.60
N THR A 12 -14.57 -23.73 -8.87
CA THR A 12 -13.31 -24.32 -9.35
C THR A 12 -12.31 -23.26 -9.80
N LYS A 13 -11.01 -23.57 -9.75
CA LYS A 13 -9.95 -22.67 -10.19
C LYS A 13 -10.08 -22.34 -11.69
N GLU A 14 -10.50 -23.31 -12.49
CA GLU A 14 -10.69 -23.18 -13.93
C GLU A 14 -11.81 -22.18 -14.23
N GLU A 15 -12.91 -22.22 -13.50
CA GLU A 15 -14.00 -21.25 -13.63
C GLU A 15 -13.60 -19.85 -13.18
N VAL A 16 -12.84 -19.74 -12.09
CA VAL A 16 -12.29 -18.46 -11.60
C VAL A 16 -11.44 -17.80 -12.68
N LEU A 17 -10.54 -18.55 -13.33
CA LEU A 17 -9.65 -18.03 -14.37
C LEU A 17 -10.43 -17.62 -15.63
N LYS A 18 -11.43 -18.40 -16.04
CA LYS A 18 -12.32 -18.04 -17.16
C LYS A 18 -13.09 -16.76 -16.89
N ASN A 19 -13.41 -16.48 -15.64
CA ASN A 19 -14.22 -15.35 -15.20
C ASN A 19 -13.40 -14.25 -14.51
N ILE A 20 -12.09 -14.17 -14.74
CA ILE A 20 -11.20 -13.21 -14.07
C ILE A 20 -11.57 -11.75 -14.39
N GLY A 21 -12.32 -11.49 -15.46
CA GLY A 21 -12.83 -10.15 -15.77
C GLY A 21 -13.68 -9.52 -14.66
N TYR A 22 -14.32 -10.33 -13.79
CA TYR A 22 -15.05 -9.82 -12.63
C TYR A 22 -14.14 -9.46 -11.45
N PHE A 23 -12.84 -9.71 -11.52
CA PHE A 23 -11.84 -9.30 -10.54
C PHE A 23 -11.37 -7.87 -10.82
N ASN A 24 -12.22 -6.90 -10.46
CA ASN A 24 -11.89 -5.47 -10.57
C ASN A 24 -12.52 -4.66 -9.42
N SER A 25 -12.02 -3.44 -9.25
CA SER A 25 -12.44 -2.55 -8.18
C SER A 25 -13.90 -2.10 -8.31
N ALA A 26 -14.38 -1.80 -9.52
CA ALA A 26 -15.77 -1.36 -9.74
C ALA A 26 -16.78 -2.42 -9.26
N GLN A 27 -16.49 -3.68 -9.59
CA GLN A 27 -17.22 -4.85 -9.14
C GLN A 27 -17.16 -5.05 -7.61
N ALA A 28 -15.99 -4.87 -6.99
CA ALA A 28 -15.88 -4.91 -5.53
C ALA A 28 -16.67 -3.78 -4.83
N LEU A 29 -16.71 -2.58 -5.40
CA LEU A 29 -17.51 -1.47 -4.88
C LEU A 29 -19.02 -1.76 -4.97
N ALA A 30 -19.46 -2.42 -6.05
CA ALA A 30 -20.85 -2.87 -6.17
C ALA A 30 -21.21 -3.91 -5.08
N ASP A 31 -20.31 -4.87 -4.80
CA ASP A 31 -20.53 -5.81 -3.68
C ASP A 31 -20.73 -5.09 -2.34
N TYR A 32 -19.93 -4.07 -2.08
CA TYR A 32 -20.04 -3.30 -0.82
C TYR A 32 -21.37 -2.56 -0.74
N ALA A 33 -21.84 -2.00 -1.86
CA ALA A 33 -23.14 -1.33 -1.91
C ALA A 33 -24.28 -2.30 -1.60
N ASP A 34 -24.28 -3.48 -2.24
CA ASP A 34 -25.30 -4.50 -2.02
C ASP A 34 -25.29 -5.02 -0.59
N VAL A 35 -24.10 -5.26 -0.02
CA VAL A 35 -23.95 -5.68 1.38
C VAL A 35 -24.49 -4.62 2.34
N ILE A 36 -24.19 -3.34 2.13
CA ILE A 36 -24.70 -2.25 2.98
C ILE A 36 -26.22 -2.18 2.91
N ILE A 37 -26.80 -2.23 1.71
CA ILE A 37 -28.26 -2.22 1.50
C ILE A 37 -28.91 -3.42 2.19
N HIS A 38 -28.34 -4.61 2.01
CA HIS A 38 -28.82 -5.83 2.63
C HIS A 38 -28.78 -5.75 4.16
N ILE A 39 -27.64 -5.34 4.74
CA ILE A 39 -27.48 -5.20 6.20
C ILE A 39 -28.46 -4.18 6.77
N LYS A 40 -28.63 -3.03 6.12
CA LYS A 40 -29.62 -2.03 6.58
C LYS A 40 -31.03 -2.59 6.62
N LYS A 41 -31.42 -3.36 5.60
CA LYS A 41 -32.74 -3.97 5.51
C LYS A 41 -32.97 -5.03 6.59
N ILE A 42 -32.02 -5.94 6.80
CA ILE A 42 -32.19 -7.02 7.79
C ILE A 42 -32.14 -6.51 9.24
N LEU A 43 -31.51 -5.35 9.47
CA LEU A 43 -31.40 -4.72 10.79
C LEU A 43 -32.43 -3.59 11.03
N HIS A 44 -33.32 -3.31 10.06
CA HIS A 44 -34.25 -2.16 10.12
C HIS A 44 -33.54 -0.83 10.42
N ALA A 45 -32.41 -0.61 9.74
CA ALA A 45 -31.46 0.48 9.97
C ALA A 45 -31.33 1.41 8.75
N GLU A 46 -32.42 1.64 8.03
CA GLU A 46 -32.45 2.39 6.77
C GLU A 46 -31.90 3.82 6.93
N SER A 47 -32.25 4.48 8.04
CA SER A 47 -31.82 5.85 8.38
C SER A 47 -30.41 5.94 8.99
N SER A 48 -29.78 4.83 9.34
CA SER A 48 -28.48 4.84 10.01
C SER A 48 -27.38 5.36 9.08
N PRO A 49 -26.56 6.32 9.51
CA PRO A 49 -25.43 6.80 8.71
C PRO A 49 -24.35 5.71 8.60
N VAL A 50 -23.68 5.65 7.44
CA VAL A 50 -22.58 4.71 7.19
C VAL A 50 -21.31 5.49 6.91
N VAL A 51 -20.23 5.14 7.61
CA VAL A 51 -18.87 5.62 7.33
C VAL A 51 -18.06 4.43 6.85
N VAL A 52 -17.40 4.58 5.69
CA VAL A 52 -16.50 3.54 5.16
C VAL A 52 -15.06 3.81 5.58
N VAL A 53 -14.34 2.77 5.99
CA VAL A 53 -12.98 2.91 6.50
C VAL A 53 -12.09 1.90 5.79
N GLY A 54 -10.88 2.30 5.41
CA GLY A 54 -9.93 1.41 4.78
C GLY A 54 -8.50 1.93 4.84
N GLY A 55 -7.54 1.00 4.75
CA GLY A 55 -6.10 1.26 4.69
C GLY A 55 -5.47 0.80 3.38
N SER A 56 -4.45 1.51 2.88
CA SER A 56 -3.75 1.14 1.63
C SER A 56 -4.74 1.01 0.46
N TYR A 57 -4.71 -0.08 -0.31
CA TYR A 57 -5.66 -0.35 -1.38
C TYR A 57 -7.12 -0.27 -0.91
N SER A 58 -7.45 -0.79 0.28
CA SER A 58 -8.81 -0.67 0.83
C SER A 58 -9.18 0.77 1.20
N GLY A 59 -8.20 1.63 1.48
CA GLY A 59 -8.42 3.07 1.65
C GLY A 59 -8.72 3.77 0.31
N MET A 60 -8.12 3.31 -0.78
CA MET A 60 -8.49 3.74 -2.14
C MET A 60 -9.93 3.32 -2.44
N LEU A 61 -10.30 2.07 -2.14
CA LEU A 61 -11.68 1.60 -2.27
C LEU A 61 -12.65 2.41 -1.41
N ALA A 62 -12.32 2.73 -0.15
CA ALA A 62 -13.17 3.56 0.71
C ALA A 62 -13.39 4.95 0.12
N SER A 63 -12.34 5.57 -0.42
CA SER A 63 -12.43 6.87 -1.11
C SER A 63 -13.32 6.79 -2.35
N TRP A 64 -13.08 5.80 -3.21
CA TRP A 64 -13.87 5.60 -4.43
C TRP A 64 -15.31 5.21 -4.13
N PHE A 65 -15.57 4.47 -3.05
CA PHE A 65 -16.92 4.14 -2.61
C PHE A 65 -17.69 5.39 -2.24
N ARG A 66 -17.10 6.31 -1.45
CA ARG A 66 -17.76 7.59 -1.12
C ARG A 66 -18.02 8.44 -2.37
N LEU A 67 -17.10 8.43 -3.34
CA LEU A 67 -17.28 9.16 -4.61
C LEU A 67 -18.38 8.56 -5.49
N LYS A 68 -18.49 7.24 -5.58
CA LYS A 68 -19.43 6.54 -6.47
C LYS A 68 -20.80 6.28 -5.85
N TYR A 69 -20.85 6.08 -4.53
CA TYR A 69 -22.07 5.77 -3.77
C TYR A 69 -22.29 6.78 -2.62
N PRO A 70 -22.35 8.10 -2.91
CA PRO A 70 -22.52 9.12 -1.86
C PRO A 70 -23.87 9.03 -1.13
N HIS A 71 -24.85 8.35 -1.72
CA HIS A 71 -26.16 8.08 -1.12
C HIS A 71 -26.13 6.93 -0.09
N LEU A 72 -25.09 6.09 -0.09
CA LEU A 72 -24.96 4.96 0.84
C LEU A 72 -24.02 5.26 2.01
N ALA A 73 -22.93 6.00 1.79
CA ALA A 73 -21.96 6.33 2.83
C ALA A 73 -21.81 7.83 2.98
N ILE A 74 -21.96 8.37 4.18
CA ILE A 74 -21.86 9.81 4.48
C ILE A 74 -20.42 10.34 4.48
N GLY A 75 -19.44 9.45 4.65
CA GLY A 75 -18.03 9.80 4.69
C GLY A 75 -17.12 8.58 4.53
N ALA A 76 -15.83 8.85 4.30
CA ALA A 76 -14.80 7.83 4.18
C ALA A 76 -13.54 8.22 4.97
N LEU A 77 -12.96 7.27 5.69
CA LEU A 77 -11.63 7.37 6.26
C LEU A 77 -10.66 6.50 5.45
N ALA A 78 -9.80 7.15 4.67
CA ALA A 78 -8.84 6.51 3.79
C ALA A 78 -7.43 6.65 4.34
N SER A 79 -6.98 5.66 5.11
CA SER A 79 -5.67 5.65 5.76
C SER A 79 -4.58 5.17 4.80
N SER A 80 -3.50 5.93 4.66
CA SER A 80 -2.34 5.59 3.80
C SER A 80 -2.74 5.09 2.40
N ALA A 81 -3.79 5.69 1.82
CA ALA A 81 -4.34 5.28 0.53
C ALA A 81 -3.54 5.93 -0.61
N PRO A 82 -2.80 5.16 -1.44
CA PRO A 82 -1.96 5.73 -2.49
C PRO A 82 -2.78 6.06 -3.74
N ILE A 83 -3.79 6.92 -3.61
CA ILE A 83 -4.74 7.26 -4.69
C ILE A 83 -4.02 7.88 -5.91
N LEU A 84 -2.95 8.63 -5.66
CA LEU A 84 -2.14 9.27 -6.70
C LEU A 84 -1.06 8.35 -7.31
N PHE A 85 -0.88 7.12 -6.80
CA PHE A 85 0.10 6.17 -7.37
C PHE A 85 -0.42 5.48 -8.64
N ILE A 86 -1.60 5.85 -9.13
CA ILE A 86 -2.20 5.35 -10.36
C ILE A 86 -1.97 6.39 -11.47
N ASP A 87 -1.82 5.95 -12.72
CA ASP A 87 -1.76 6.77 -13.94
C ASP A 87 -0.60 7.79 -14.01
N ASP A 88 0.62 7.38 -13.67
CA ASP A 88 1.85 8.19 -13.79
C ASP A 88 1.76 9.59 -13.12
N MET A 89 0.85 9.77 -12.17
CA MET A 89 0.63 11.05 -11.49
C MET A 89 1.73 11.39 -10.47
N ILE A 90 2.69 10.49 -10.27
CA ILE A 90 3.81 10.61 -9.33
C ILE A 90 5.13 10.26 -10.01
N GLN A 91 6.24 10.67 -9.40
CA GLN A 91 7.56 10.31 -9.91
C GLN A 91 7.80 8.78 -9.83
N PRO A 92 8.42 8.16 -10.85
CA PRO A 92 8.61 6.70 -10.92
C PRO A 92 9.32 6.06 -9.71
N ASN A 93 10.19 6.82 -9.04
CA ASN A 93 10.96 6.33 -7.89
C ASN A 93 10.42 6.81 -6.53
N ALA A 94 9.27 7.48 -6.49
CA ALA A 94 8.75 8.12 -5.27
C ALA A 94 8.62 7.16 -4.09
N TYR A 95 8.25 5.90 -4.33
CA TYR A 95 8.21 4.86 -3.30
C TYR A 95 9.62 4.59 -2.73
N PHE A 96 10.58 4.26 -3.58
CA PHE A 96 11.95 3.93 -3.18
C PHE A 96 12.70 5.12 -2.55
N ASP A 97 12.44 6.33 -3.03
CA ASP A 97 12.99 7.56 -2.46
C ASP A 97 12.49 7.79 -1.04
N THR A 98 11.21 7.51 -0.79
CA THR A 98 10.59 7.62 0.54
C THR A 98 11.20 6.58 1.48
N VAL A 99 11.25 5.31 1.07
CA VAL A 99 11.89 4.25 1.86
C VAL A 99 13.34 4.60 2.19
N SER A 100 14.13 5.02 1.19
CA SER A 100 15.53 5.40 1.39
C SER A 100 15.69 6.58 2.35
N ARG A 101 14.74 7.52 2.36
CA ARG A 101 14.72 8.65 3.28
C ARG A 101 14.44 8.21 4.72
N ASP A 102 13.50 7.30 4.93
CA ASP A 102 13.19 6.78 6.26
C ASP A 102 14.42 6.15 6.91
N PHE A 103 15.17 5.32 6.17
CA PHE A 103 16.44 4.77 6.65
C PHE A 103 17.49 5.84 6.92
N LYS A 104 17.65 6.83 6.03
CA LYS A 104 18.58 7.96 6.24
C LYS A 104 18.29 8.74 7.54
N LEU A 105 17.02 8.89 7.91
CA LEU A 105 16.61 9.63 9.11
C LEU A 105 16.92 8.89 10.41
N VAL A 106 16.88 7.55 10.39
CA VAL A 106 17.18 6.70 11.56
C VAL A 106 18.68 6.44 11.68
N THR A 107 19.40 6.28 10.56
CA THR A 107 20.87 6.10 10.53
C THR A 107 21.63 7.42 10.73
N LYS A 108 21.15 8.29 11.64
CA LYS A 108 21.76 9.62 11.91
C LYS A 108 23.22 9.60 12.37
N LEU A 109 23.85 8.44 12.51
CA LEU A 109 25.29 8.21 12.65
C LEU A 109 25.68 7.09 11.68
N PHE A 110 26.87 7.21 11.07
CA PHE A 110 27.47 6.33 10.05
C PHE A 110 27.20 6.73 8.58
N CYS A 111 27.95 7.75 8.18
CA CYS A 111 28.63 7.89 6.89
C CYS A 111 27.95 7.25 5.67
N TYR A 112 27.24 8.08 4.88
CA TYR A 112 27.17 8.08 3.41
C TYR A 112 27.03 6.75 2.62
N CYS A 113 26.58 5.64 3.21
CA CYS A 113 26.33 4.40 2.46
C CYS A 113 24.84 4.07 2.28
N VAL A 114 23.90 4.83 2.85
CA VAL A 114 22.48 4.43 2.86
C VAL A 114 21.82 4.48 1.47
N GLY A 115 22.32 5.30 0.54
CA GLY A 115 21.77 5.41 -0.82
C GLY A 115 21.86 4.12 -1.65
N PHE A 116 22.76 3.20 -1.29
CA PHE A 116 22.97 1.93 -2.01
C PHE A 116 22.34 0.71 -1.30
N TYR A 117 22.01 0.83 -0.01
CA TYR A 117 21.63 -0.32 0.82
C TYR A 117 20.25 -0.92 0.49
N VAL A 118 19.24 -0.11 0.16
CA VAL A 118 17.87 -0.61 -0.06
C VAL A 118 17.76 -1.36 -1.40
N LEU A 119 18.42 -0.89 -2.45
CA LEU A 119 18.46 -1.56 -3.75
C LEU A 119 19.24 -2.89 -3.68
N GLN A 120 20.26 -3.02 -2.83
CA GLN A 120 21.09 -4.23 -2.75
C GLN A 120 20.57 -5.26 -1.74
N SER A 121 19.89 -4.85 -0.66
CA SER A 121 19.42 -5.78 0.37
C SER A 121 18.32 -6.73 -0.13
N TRP A 122 17.56 -6.33 -1.14
CA TRP A 122 16.52 -7.17 -1.74
C TRP A 122 17.01 -7.94 -2.98
N PHE A 123 18.11 -7.51 -3.59
CA PHE A 123 18.64 -8.07 -4.85
C PHE A 123 20.03 -8.73 -4.73
N GLY A 124 20.51 -8.98 -3.51
CA GLY A 124 21.60 -9.94 -3.25
C GLY A 124 22.99 -9.55 -3.77
N GLY A 125 23.33 -8.26 -3.85
CA GLY A 125 24.66 -7.82 -4.27
C GLY A 125 25.58 -7.48 -3.08
N THR A 126 26.83 -7.93 -3.12
CA THR A 126 27.88 -7.57 -2.15
C THR A 126 28.29 -6.11 -2.29
N VAL A 127 28.37 -5.35 -1.18
CA VAL A 127 28.84 -3.95 -1.18
C VAL A 127 30.34 -3.90 -0.92
N ALA A 128 31.12 -3.34 -1.86
CA ALA A 128 32.47 -2.87 -1.59
C ALA A 128 32.42 -1.36 -1.30
N CYS A 129 32.77 -0.97 -0.08
CA CYS A 129 32.94 0.43 0.28
C CYS A 129 34.27 0.93 -0.33
N SER A 130 34.23 1.51 -1.54
CA SER A 130 35.41 2.07 -2.17
C SER A 130 35.71 3.47 -1.62
N SER A 131 36.81 3.60 -0.88
CA SER A 131 37.35 4.84 -0.35
C SER A 131 37.96 5.79 -1.40
N ARG A 132 37.75 5.53 -2.69
CA ARG A 132 38.61 6.06 -3.75
C ARG A 132 38.05 7.30 -4.45
N LEU A 133 37.39 8.22 -3.74
CA LEU A 133 36.87 9.43 -4.37
C LEU A 133 36.65 10.65 -3.44
N TRP A 134 37.48 10.86 -2.41
CA TRP A 134 37.88 12.21 -1.92
C TRP A 134 38.89 12.10 -0.76
N PRO A 135 40.03 12.81 -0.79
CA PRO A 135 40.97 12.82 0.31
C PRO A 135 40.52 13.85 1.37
N SER A 136 40.80 13.56 2.64
CA SER A 136 40.85 14.49 3.79
C SER A 136 39.73 14.55 4.83
N LEU A 137 38.87 13.54 4.97
CA LEU A 137 38.17 13.30 6.25
C LEU A 137 38.34 11.83 6.66
N ALA A 138 39.16 11.61 7.69
CA ALA A 138 39.45 10.30 8.24
C ALA A 138 38.17 9.65 8.80
N CYS A 139 37.71 8.56 8.18
CA CYS A 139 36.81 7.62 8.83
C CYS A 139 37.60 6.91 9.93
N ALA A 140 37.31 7.21 11.20
CA ALA A 140 37.83 6.43 12.32
C ALA A 140 37.27 5.00 12.26
N PRO A 141 38.07 3.97 12.62
CA PRO A 141 37.62 2.59 12.58
C PRO A 141 36.60 2.34 13.70
N CYS A 142 35.44 1.79 13.34
CA CYS A 142 34.46 1.29 14.30
C CYS A 142 35.03 0.11 15.08
N VAL A 143 35.43 0.33 16.33
CA VAL A 143 35.64 -0.75 17.28
C VAL A 143 34.27 -1.25 17.72
N LEU A 144 34.03 -2.54 17.49
CA LEU A 144 32.92 -3.32 17.99
C LEU A 144 32.72 -3.07 19.50
N CYS A 145 31.55 -2.56 19.89
CA CYS A 145 31.04 -2.75 21.24
C CYS A 145 29.63 -3.35 21.13
N ILE A 146 29.56 -4.67 21.32
CA ILE A 146 28.36 -5.41 21.68
C ILE A 146 28.71 -6.07 23.02
N PRO A 147 27.88 -5.98 24.08
CA PRO A 147 28.07 -6.82 25.27
C PRO A 147 27.80 -8.31 24.97
#